data_AF-A0A1M6HFU6-F1
#
_entry.id   AF-A0A1M6HFU6-F1
#
_cell.length_a   1.000
_cell.length_b   1.000
_cell.length_c   1.000
_cell.angle_alpha   90.00
_cell.angle_beta   90.00
_cell.angle_gamma   90.00
#
_symmetry.space_group_name_H-M   'P 1'
#
loop_
_entity.id
_entity.type
_entity.pdbx_description
1 polymer ?
#
loop_
_entity_poly.entity_id
_entity_poly.type
_entity_poly.pdbx_seq_one_letter_code
_entity_poly.pdbx_strand_id
1 'polypeptide(L)' 'MATVQVKIKTNTKRGKYLYGLLKEMAKTGRDIEFEHTPNDETIEAMKEAEQGKTTKVNSVDELFDSI' A
#
# COMPACT_ATOMS: atom_id res chain seq x y z
N MET A 1 15.95 14.83 22.08
CA MET A 1 14.69 14.08 21.84
C MET A 1 13.55 14.98 22.27
N ALA A 2 12.65 15.36 21.35
CA ALA A 2 11.50 16.18 21.72
C ALA A 2 10.37 15.25 22.20
N THR A 3 9.90 15.45 23.44
CA THR A 3 8.76 14.71 23.98
C THR A 3 7.49 15.43 23.58
N VAL A 4 6.64 14.79 22.79
CA VAL A 4 5.33 15.31 22.41
C VAL A 4 4.25 14.58 23.20
N GLN A 5 3.37 15.33 23.87
CA GLN A 5 2.20 14.77 24.54
C GLN A 5 0.98 14.84 23.61
N VAL A 6 0.38 13.69 23.31
CA VAL A 6 -0.80 13.59 22.44
C VAL A 6 -1.98 13.05 23.24
N LYS A 7 -3.12 13.75 23.21
CA LYS A 7 -4.37 13.30 23.82
C LYS A 7 -5.26 12.64 22.76
N ILE A 8 -5.45 11.33 22.85
CA ILE A 8 -6.25 10.56 21.89
C ILE A 8 -7.67 10.32 22.44
N LYS A 9 -8.69 10.72 21.69
CA LYS A 9 -10.11 10.48 22.02
C LYS A 9 -10.55 9.07 21.55
N THR A 10 -10.40 8.07 22.41
CA THR A 10 -10.72 6.65 22.12
C THR A 10 -12.22 6.33 22.03
N ASN A 11 -13.09 7.30 22.31
CA ASN A 11 -14.54 7.14 22.08
C ASN A 11 -14.92 7.28 20.60
N THR A 12 -14.03 7.78 19.74
CA THR A 12 -14.25 7.91 18.29
C THR A 12 -13.70 6.72 17.52
N LYS A 13 -14.31 6.36 16.39
CA LYS A 13 -13.82 5.28 15.49
C LYS A 13 -12.35 5.50 15.09
N ARG A 14 -12.00 6.73 14.68
CA ARG A 14 -10.62 7.10 14.30
C ARG A 14 -9.65 7.04 15.48
N GLY A 15 -10.04 7.52 16.66
CA GLY A 15 -9.19 7.46 17.85
C GLY A 15 -8.92 6.05 18.36
N LYS A 16 -9.87 5.12 18.21
CA LYS A 16 -9.65 3.69 18.50
C LYS A 16 -8.59 3.09 17.57
N TYR A 17 -8.66 3.38 16.27
CA TYR A 17 -7.67 2.88 15.30
C TYR A 17 -6.27 3.43 15.59
N LEU A 18 -6.14 4.74 15.82
CA LEU A 18 -4.85 5.34 16.14
C LEU A 18 -4.25 4.76 17.43
N TYR A 19 -5.05 4.61 18.48
CA TYR A 19 -4.60 4.00 19.73
C TYR A 19 -4.20 2.53 19.54
N GLY A 20 -4.95 1.77 18.74
CA GLY A 20 -4.61 0.39 18.40
C GLY A 20 -3.28 0.28 17.67
N LEU A 21 -3.06 1.12 16.66
CA LEU A 21 -1.80 1.18 15.91
C LEU A 21 -0.60 1.45 16.83
N LEU A 22 -0.68 2.49 17.67
CA LEU A 22 0.39 2.81 18.62
C LEU A 22 0.69 1.66 19.60
N LYS A 23 -0.35 0.92 20.01
CA LYS A 23 -0.20 -0.24 20.89
C LYS A 23 0.51 -1.41 20.20
N GLU A 24 0.20 -1.69 18.95
CA GLU A 24 0.85 -2.76 18.19
C GLU A 24 2.31 -2.41 17.84
N MET A 25 2.60 -1.13 17.52
CA MET A 25 3.98 -0.65 17.37
C MET A 25 4.78 -0.85 18.66
N ALA A 26 4.23 -0.43 19.81
CA ALA A 26 4.90 -0.55 21.10
C ALA A 26 5.21 -2.00 21.50
N LYS A 27 4.36 -2.96 21.10
CA LYS A 27 4.58 -4.39 21.36
C LYS A 27 5.63 -5.01 20.46
N THR A 28 5.58 -4.70 19.17
CA THR A 28 6.42 -5.36 18.16
C THR A 28 7.82 -4.74 18.09
N GLY A 29 7.97 -3.51 18.59
CA GLY A 29 9.21 -2.74 18.45
C GLY A 29 9.56 -2.43 17.00
N ARG A 30 8.59 -2.59 16.08
CA ARG A 30 8.75 -2.28 14.66
C ARG A 30 8.26 -0.86 14.41
N ASP A 31 9.05 -0.13 13.64
CA ASP A 31 8.61 1.16 13.10
C ASP A 31 7.50 0.94 12.06
N ILE A 32 6.65 1.95 11.86
CA ILE A 32 5.67 1.89 10.76
C ILE A 32 6.45 2.04 9.46
N GLU A 33 6.47 0.99 8.66
CA GLU A 33 6.90 1.06 7.28
C GLU A 33 5.67 1.22 6.38
N PHE A 34 5.79 2.06 5.36
CA PHE A 34 4.79 2.10 4.30
C PHE A 34 4.98 0.85 3.46
N GLU A 35 4.07 -0.10 3.60
CA GLU A 35 4.01 -1.22 2.68
C GLU A 35 3.41 -0.73 1.35
N HIS A 36 4.22 -0.75 0.30
CA HIS A 36 3.75 -0.48 -1.06
C HIS A 36 3.11 -1.74 -1.62
N THR A 37 1.94 -2.08 -1.09
CA THR A 37 1.09 -3.09 -1.72
C THR A 37 0.54 -2.50 -3.02
N PRO A 38 0.72 -3.16 -4.17
CA PRO A 38 0.09 -2.73 -5.41
C PRO A 38 -1.44 -2.68 -5.23
N ASN A 39 -2.11 -1.74 -5.91
CA ASN A 39 -3.57 -1.72 -5.91
C ASN A 39 -4.13 -2.95 -6.64
N ASP A 40 -5.43 -3.22 -6.46
CA ASP A 40 -6.06 -4.43 -7.01
C ASP A 40 -5.88 -4.55 -8.54
N GLU A 41 -5.96 -3.43 -9.26
CA GLU A 41 -5.73 -3.37 -10.72
C GLU A 41 -4.30 -3.81 -11.09
N THR A 42 -3.29 -3.37 -10.35
CA THR A 42 -1.90 -3.77 -10.58
C THR A 42 -1.70 -5.24 -10.28
N ILE A 43 -2.33 -5.76 -9.22
CA ILE A 43 -2.28 -7.20 -8.88
C ILE A 43 -2.92 -8.03 -10.00
N GLU A 44 -4.04 -7.57 -10.57
CA GLU A 44 -4.72 -8.25 -11.67
C GLU A 44 -3.87 -8.25 -12.94
N ALA A 45 -3.32 -7.09 -13.33
CA ALA A 45 -2.42 -6.97 -14.48
C ALA A 45 -1.18 -7.87 -14.35
N MET A 46 -0.61 -8.00 -13.15
CA MET A 46 0.49 -8.93 -12.88
C MET A 46 0.07 -10.39 -13.09
N LYS A 47 -1.12 -10.79 -12.61
CA LYS A 47 -1.65 -12.15 -12.81
C LYS A 47 -1.92 -12.46 -14.28
N GLU A 48 -2.45 -11.50 -15.03
CA GLU A 48 -2.66 -11.65 -16.47
C GLU A 48 -1.34 -11.81 -17.21
N ALA A 49 -0.32 -11.04 -16.81
CA ALA A 49 1.01 -11.15 -17.38
C ALA A 49 1.67 -12.51 -17.11
N GLU A 50 1.55 -13.04 -15.89
CA GLU A 50 2.02 -14.40 -15.53
C GLU A 50 1.31 -15.50 -16.34
N GLN A 51 0.03 -15.30 -16.66
CA GLN A 51 -0.75 -16.21 -17.51
C GLN A 51 -0.46 -16.05 -19.01
N GLY A 52 0.45 -15.15 -19.39
CA GLY A 52 0.81 -14.89 -20.78
C GLY A 52 -0.21 -14.06 -21.55
N LYS A 53 -1.22 -13.47 -20.87
CA LYS A 53 -2.14 -12.49 -21.44
C LYS A 53 -1.46 -11.12 -21.54
N THR A 54 -0.37 -11.07 -22.30
CA THR A 54 0.41 -9.84 -22.55
C THR A 54 0.38 -9.50 -24.03
N THR A 55 0.32 -8.21 -24.35
CA THR A 55 0.54 -7.73 -25.71
C THR A 55 2.04 -7.61 -25.93
N LYS A 56 2.59 -8.44 -26.83
CA LYS A 56 3.96 -8.29 -27.29
C LYS A 56 3.95 -7.42 -28.53
N VAL A 57 4.73 -6.35 -28.48
CA VAL A 57 4.96 -5.44 -29.60
C VAL A 57 6.44 -5.47 -29.94
N ASN A 58 6.78 -5.32 -31.21
CA ASN A 58 8.14 -5.42 -31.71
C ASN A 58 8.83 -4.05 -31.82
N SER A 59 8.05 -2.97 -31.70
CA SER A 59 8.56 -1.60 -31.73
C SER A 59 7.74 -0.68 -30.82
N VAL A 60 8.31 0.48 -30.52
CA VAL A 60 7.64 1.55 -29.77
C VAL A 60 6.48 2.13 -30.60
N ASP A 61 6.65 2.25 -31.92
CA ASP A 61 5.61 2.76 -32.81
C ASP A 61 4.38 1.82 -32.82
N GLU A 62 4.61 0.50 -32.89
CA GLU A 62 3.55 -0.52 -32.81
C GLU A 62 2.80 -0.46 -31.48
N LEU A 63 3.48 -0.12 -30.38
CA LEU A 63 2.85 0.08 -29.09
C LEU A 63 1.87 1.25 -29.13
N PHE A 64 2.31 2.41 -29.62
CA PHE A 64 1.47 3.61 -29.66
C PHE A 64 0.31 3.51 -30.65
N ASP A 65 0.45 2.70 -31.70
CA ASP A 65 -0.64 2.41 -32.64
C ASP A 65 -1.69 1.44 -32.07
N SER A 66 -1.36 0.69 -31.01
CA SER A 66 -2.20 -0.38 -30.43
C SER A 66 -3.10 0.04 -29.26
N ILE A 67 -3.02 1.31 -28.84
CA ILE A 67 -3.69 1.88 -27.65
C ILE A 67 -4.67 2.95 -28.10
#